data_AF-A0A1B6I4S9-F1
#
_entry.id   AF-A0A1B6I4S9-F1
#
_cell.length_a   1.000
_cell.length_b   1.000
_cell.length_c   1.000
_cell.angle_alpha   90.00
_cell.angle_beta   90.00
_cell.angle_gamma   90.00
#
_symmetry.space_group_name_H-M   'P 1'
#
loop_
_entity.id
_entity.type
_entity.pdbx_description
1 polymer ?
#
loop_
_entity_poly.entity_id
_entity_poly.type
_entity_poly.pdbx_seq_one_letter_code
_entity_poly.pdbx_strand_id
1 'polypeptide(L)'
;MMSEPGKIVKRIIEGLKIIGNSKFDSKADLVKTSSTAEDLLFAFYKAGVLNIAYTLEEKRTIGPLVQPALQGLGYKLSTLQSSFSSHSTDAVRIQRSGLQFFIDTFKDFPASTDDKSATLEETLKEFVEHEDLDGLDDCLRTAEFDCYSDDSERSVTLQAEISKLPSTHWWFFE
;
A
#
# COMPACT_ATOMS: atom_id res chain seq x y z
N MET A 1 -2.17 18.91 19.63
CA MET A 1 -2.31 18.83 18.16
C MET A 1 -1.35 17.75 17.68
N MET A 2 -1.81 16.74 16.91
CA MET A 2 -0.97 15.60 16.50
C MET A 2 -0.06 16.00 15.33
N SER A 3 1.20 15.54 15.32
CA SER A 3 2.13 15.74 14.21
C SER A 3 1.64 15.02 12.94
N GLU A 4 2.09 15.47 11.77
CA GLU A 4 1.74 14.82 10.50
C GLU A 4 2.12 13.33 10.45
N PRO A 5 3.33 12.91 10.89
CA PRO A 5 3.65 11.49 11.01
C PRO A 5 2.68 10.72 11.91
N GLY A 6 2.33 11.28 13.07
CA GLY A 6 1.37 10.64 13.99
C GLY A 6 -0.02 10.47 13.37
N LYS A 7 -0.47 11.42 12.53
CA LYS A 7 -1.74 11.29 11.80
C LYS A 7 -1.70 10.16 10.77
N ILE A 8 -0.57 9.98 10.07
CA ILE A 8 -0.39 8.91 9.09
C ILE A 8 -0.38 7.55 9.77
N VAL A 9 0.39 7.40 10.86
CA VAL A 9 0.43 6.15 11.65
C VAL A 9 -0.97 5.80 12.18
N LYS A 10 -1.71 6.79 12.69
CA LYS A 10 -3.09 6.59 13.14
C LYS A 10 -3.99 6.07 12.00
N ARG A 11 -3.91 6.68 10.81
CA ARG A 11 -4.67 6.23 9.62
C ARG A 11 -4.32 4.80 9.22
N ILE A 12 -3.05 4.43 9.29
CA ILE A 12 -2.60 3.06 9.02
C ILE A 12 -3.27 2.08 10.00
N ILE A 13 -3.21 2.37 11.30
CA ILE A 13 -3.81 1.51 12.33
C ILE A 13 -5.33 1.41 12.14
N GLU A 14 -6.01 2.52 11.89
CA GLU A 14 -7.45 2.55 11.66
C GLU A 14 -7.85 1.79 10.37
N GLY A 15 -7.12 2.01 9.28
CA GLY A 15 -7.36 1.33 8.01
C GLY A 15 -7.16 -0.18 8.11
N LEU A 16 -6.06 -0.63 8.71
CA LEU A 16 -5.80 -2.06 8.96
C LEU A 16 -6.90 -2.69 9.81
N LYS A 17 -7.36 -2.00 10.86
CA LYS A 17 -8.50 -2.47 11.68
C LYS A 17 -9.79 -2.57 10.88
N ILE A 18 -10.11 -1.57 10.05
CA ILE A 18 -11.35 -1.58 9.27
C ILE A 18 -11.31 -2.74 8.27
N ILE A 19 -10.23 -2.87 7.51
CA ILE A 19 -10.09 -3.91 6.49
C ILE A 19 -10.04 -5.30 7.11
N GLY A 20 -9.29 -5.48 8.21
CA GLY A 20 -9.20 -6.75 8.91
C GLY A 20 -10.51 -7.22 9.55
N ASN A 21 -11.51 -6.33 9.67
CA ASN A 21 -12.86 -6.66 10.13
C ASN A 21 -13.91 -6.58 9.00
N SER A 22 -13.48 -6.34 7.75
CA SER A 22 -14.39 -6.29 6.61
C SER A 22 -14.99 -7.66 6.31
N LYS A 23 -16.22 -7.64 5.80
CA LYS A 23 -16.90 -8.81 5.25
C LYS A 23 -16.98 -8.66 3.74
N PHE A 24 -17.17 -9.77 3.03
CA PHE A 24 -17.30 -9.80 1.57
C PHE A 24 -18.71 -10.29 1.17
N ASP A 25 -19.72 -9.92 1.97
CA ASP A 25 -21.08 -10.46 1.87
C ASP A 25 -21.98 -9.67 0.90
N SER A 26 -21.61 -8.42 0.59
CA SER A 26 -22.40 -7.54 -0.27
C SER A 26 -21.55 -6.62 -1.14
N LYS A 27 -22.13 -6.12 -2.22
CA LYS A 27 -21.49 -5.11 -3.08
C LYS A 27 -21.09 -3.86 -2.29
N ALA A 28 -21.87 -3.45 -1.30
CA ALA A 28 -21.54 -2.29 -0.47
C ALA A 28 -20.28 -2.55 0.37
N ASP A 29 -20.12 -3.76 0.89
CA ASP A 29 -18.93 -4.14 1.66
C ASP A 29 -17.68 -4.21 0.79
N LEU A 30 -17.82 -4.71 -0.45
CA LEU A 30 -16.75 -4.73 -1.44
C LEU A 30 -16.26 -3.31 -1.79
N VAL A 31 -17.19 -2.38 -2.03
CA VAL A 31 -16.85 -0.97 -2.33
C VAL A 31 -16.16 -0.32 -1.14
N LYS A 32 -16.69 -0.51 0.07
CA LYS A 32 -16.10 0.03 1.29
C LYS A 32 -14.68 -0.52 1.52
N THR A 33 -14.50 -1.82 1.33
CA THR A 33 -13.20 -2.49 1.50
C THR A 33 -12.20 -1.98 0.47
N SER A 34 -12.59 -1.89 -0.80
CA SER A 34 -11.73 -1.35 -1.87
C SER A 34 -11.32 0.10 -1.60
N SER A 35 -12.26 0.97 -1.20
CA SER A 35 -11.96 2.37 -0.86
C SER A 35 -11.04 2.48 0.35
N THR A 36 -11.25 1.66 1.39
CA THR A 36 -10.40 1.68 2.58
C THR A 36 -8.99 1.16 2.27
N ALA A 37 -8.88 0.13 1.44
CA ALA A 37 -7.60 -0.41 0.97
C ALA A 37 -6.83 0.61 0.13
N GLU A 38 -7.51 1.36 -0.74
CA GLU A 38 -6.91 2.46 -1.49
C GLU A 38 -6.34 3.55 -0.58
N ASP A 39 -7.14 4.03 0.37
CA ASP A 39 -6.71 5.02 1.36
C ASP A 39 -5.52 4.51 2.19
N LEU A 40 -5.51 3.21 2.51
CA LEU A 40 -4.44 2.57 3.26
C LEU A 40 -3.15 2.46 2.45
N LEU A 41 -3.21 2.05 1.18
CA LEU A 41 -2.06 2.04 0.26
C LEU A 41 -1.49 3.45 0.10
N PHE A 42 -2.34 4.47 -0.01
CA PHE A 42 -1.91 5.87 -0.03
C PHE A 42 -1.22 6.28 1.29
N ALA A 43 -1.74 5.84 2.44
CA ALA A 43 -1.12 6.11 3.73
C ALA A 43 0.26 5.45 3.85
N PHE A 44 0.42 4.21 3.36
CA PHE A 44 1.73 3.55 3.29
C PHE A 44 2.70 4.30 2.38
N TYR A 45 2.23 4.75 1.21
CA TYR A 45 3.03 5.57 0.31
C TYR A 45 3.54 6.84 0.99
N LYS A 46 2.65 7.60 1.64
CA LYS A 46 3.05 8.82 2.37
C LYS A 46 4.01 8.51 3.52
N ALA A 47 3.81 7.40 4.23
CA ALA A 47 4.72 6.99 5.29
C ALA A 47 6.13 6.70 4.75
N GLY A 48 6.23 6.01 3.62
CA GLY A 48 7.51 5.73 2.95
C GLY A 48 8.20 6.99 2.42
N VAL A 49 7.48 7.85 1.70
CA VAL A 49 8.01 9.13 1.17
C VAL A 49 8.53 10.04 2.27
N LEU A 50 7.86 10.06 3.43
CA LEU A 50 8.27 10.85 4.59
C LEU A 50 9.30 10.12 5.47
N ASN A 51 9.68 8.89 5.12
CA ASN A 51 10.58 8.03 5.89
C ASN A 51 10.18 7.95 7.38
N ILE A 52 8.91 7.66 7.65
CA ILE A 52 8.37 7.62 9.02
C ILE A 52 9.03 6.47 9.79
N ALA A 53 9.72 6.81 10.87
CA ALA A 53 10.23 5.84 11.84
C ALA A 53 9.12 5.44 12.81
N TYR A 54 8.78 4.14 12.85
CA TYR A 54 7.81 3.59 13.78
C TYR A 54 8.47 3.26 15.13
N THR A 55 7.84 3.71 16.21
CA THR A 55 8.20 3.32 17.58
C THR A 55 7.91 1.85 17.82
N LEU A 56 8.54 1.27 18.84
CA LEU A 56 8.28 -0.12 19.23
C LEU A 56 6.82 -0.39 19.59
N GLU A 57 6.14 0.59 20.19
CA GLU A 57 4.71 0.49 20.55
C GLU A 57 3.81 0.49 19.31
N GLU A 58 4.11 1.36 18.34
CA GLU A 58 3.39 1.37 17.06
C GLU A 58 3.60 0.06 16.29
N LYS A 59 4.84 -0.44 16.22
CA LYS A 59 5.14 -1.74 15.59
C LYS A 59 4.33 -2.88 16.21
N ARG A 60 4.25 -2.93 17.54
CA ARG A 60 3.44 -3.93 18.28
C ARG A 60 1.93 -3.77 18.10
N THR A 61 1.48 -2.54 17.82
CA THR A 61 0.07 -2.27 17.54
C THR A 61 -0.28 -2.65 16.12
N ILE A 62 0.61 -2.38 15.16
CA ILE A 62 0.39 -2.56 13.73
C ILE A 62 0.56 -4.02 13.31
N GLY A 63 1.63 -4.68 13.75
CA GLY A 63 2.00 -6.00 13.25
C GLY A 63 0.87 -7.04 13.33
N PRO A 64 0.19 -7.21 14.48
CA PRO A 64 -0.93 -8.14 14.61
C PRO A 64 -2.16 -7.80 13.75
N LEU A 65 -2.26 -6.57 13.24
CA LEU A 65 -3.36 -6.14 12.37
C LEU A 65 -3.11 -6.46 10.89
N VAL A 66 -1.87 -6.80 10.52
CA VAL A 66 -1.50 -7.01 9.12
C VAL A 66 -2.16 -8.25 8.55
N GLN A 67 -1.95 -9.42 9.17
CA GLN A 67 -2.46 -10.69 8.63
C GLN A 67 -3.98 -10.67 8.39
N PRO A 68 -4.84 -10.19 9.31
CA PRO A 68 -6.27 -10.06 9.05
C PRO A 68 -6.62 -9.13 7.87
N ALA A 69 -5.81 -8.09 7.63
CA ALA A 69 -6.06 -7.11 6.59
C ALA A 69 -5.63 -7.56 5.18
N LEU A 70 -4.78 -8.58 5.06
CA LEU A 70 -4.22 -9.02 3.78
C LEU A 70 -5.30 -9.40 2.76
N GLN A 71 -6.39 -10.05 3.17
CA GLN A 71 -7.47 -10.42 2.26
C GLN A 71 -8.09 -9.20 1.57
N GLY A 72 -8.30 -8.11 2.29
CA GLY A 72 -8.86 -6.88 1.71
C GLY A 72 -7.86 -6.10 0.87
N LEU A 73 -6.57 -6.18 1.20
CA LEU A 73 -5.51 -5.64 0.35
C LEU A 73 -5.42 -6.44 -0.97
N GLY A 74 -5.41 -7.77 -0.92
CA GLY A 74 -5.40 -8.63 -2.11
C GLY A 74 -6.61 -8.37 -3.02
N TYR A 75 -7.80 -8.24 -2.44
CA TYR A 75 -8.99 -7.83 -3.20
C TYR A 75 -8.78 -6.50 -3.96
N LYS A 76 -8.18 -5.49 -3.32
CA LYS A 76 -7.88 -4.22 -4.00
C LYS A 76 -6.89 -4.41 -5.15
N LEU A 77 -5.83 -5.20 -4.97
CA LEU A 77 -4.84 -5.47 -6.02
C LEU A 77 -5.48 -6.15 -7.23
N SER A 78 -6.31 -7.16 -7.00
CA SER A 78 -7.10 -7.80 -8.07
C SER A 78 -7.97 -6.80 -8.83
N THR A 79 -8.65 -5.88 -8.14
CA THR A 79 -9.47 -4.85 -8.80
C THR A 79 -8.65 -3.82 -9.57
N LEU A 80 -7.42 -3.51 -9.13
CA LEU A 80 -6.53 -2.59 -9.84
C LEU A 80 -6.09 -3.17 -11.19
N GLN A 81 -5.72 -4.45 -11.21
CA GLN A 81 -5.35 -5.15 -12.44
C GLN A 81 -6.52 -5.23 -13.41
N SER A 82 -7.70 -5.68 -12.95
CA SER A 82 -8.87 -5.87 -13.82
C SER A 82 -9.41 -4.57 -14.41
N SER A 83 -9.12 -3.44 -13.76
CA SER A 83 -9.70 -2.13 -14.08
C SER A 83 -8.62 -1.13 -14.49
N PHE A 84 -7.41 -1.59 -14.80
CA PHE A 84 -6.24 -0.74 -14.98
C PHE A 84 -6.49 0.38 -16.00
N SER A 85 -7.10 0.04 -17.14
CA SER A 85 -7.40 0.98 -18.23
C SER A 85 -8.35 2.13 -17.86
N SER A 86 -9.05 2.04 -16.73
CA SER A 86 -9.97 3.09 -16.25
C SER A 86 -9.40 3.93 -15.11
N HIS A 87 -8.17 3.67 -14.67
CA HIS A 87 -7.53 4.39 -13.58
C HIS A 87 -6.45 5.35 -14.09
N SER A 88 -6.17 6.39 -13.31
CA SER A 88 -4.99 7.23 -13.54
C SER A 88 -3.72 6.42 -13.29
N THR A 89 -2.80 6.38 -14.26
CA THR A 89 -1.52 5.68 -14.15
C THR A 89 -0.76 6.09 -12.89
N ASP A 90 -0.71 7.40 -12.57
CA ASP A 90 -0.06 7.89 -11.36
C ASP A 90 -0.74 7.40 -10.08
N ALA A 91 -2.08 7.27 -10.06
CA ALA A 91 -2.78 6.70 -8.91
C ALA A 91 -2.44 5.21 -8.70
N VAL A 92 -2.24 4.46 -9.78
CA VAL A 92 -1.80 3.05 -9.70
C VAL A 92 -0.33 2.98 -9.26
N ARG A 93 0.56 3.82 -9.80
CA ARG A 93 1.98 3.91 -9.39
C ARG A 93 2.11 4.26 -7.90
N ILE A 94 1.29 5.19 -7.40
CA ILE A 94 1.22 5.54 -5.97
C ILE A 94 0.79 4.33 -5.13
N GLN A 95 -0.26 3.62 -5.54
CA GLN A 95 -0.76 2.44 -4.82
C GLN A 95 0.26 1.30 -4.81
N ARG A 96 0.92 1.04 -5.95
CA ARG A 96 1.99 0.04 -6.07
C ARG A 96 3.21 0.40 -5.21
N SER A 97 3.58 1.68 -5.16
CA SER A 97 4.60 2.19 -4.23
C SER A 97 4.21 2.03 -2.77
N GLY A 98 2.95 2.32 -2.44
CA GLY A 98 2.42 2.11 -1.10
C GLY A 98 2.52 0.65 -0.67
N LEU A 99 2.20 -0.28 -1.59
CA LEU A 99 2.36 -1.71 -1.35
C LEU A 99 3.83 -2.10 -1.12
N GLN A 100 4.75 -1.59 -1.94
CA GLN A 100 6.19 -1.86 -1.79
C GLN A 100 6.71 -1.40 -0.42
N PHE A 101 6.38 -0.16 -0.02
CA PHE A 101 6.75 0.36 1.30
C PHE A 101 6.15 -0.46 2.44
N PHE A 102 4.90 -0.91 2.29
CA PHE A 102 4.25 -1.79 3.25
C PHE A 102 5.03 -3.10 3.41
N ILE A 103 5.35 -3.79 2.31
CA ILE A 103 6.09 -5.06 2.34
C ILE A 103 7.47 -4.85 2.99
N ASP A 104 8.22 -3.87 2.51
CA ASP A 104 9.62 -3.65 2.92
C ASP A 104 9.73 -3.21 4.39
N THR A 105 8.76 -2.43 4.87
CA THR A 105 8.80 -1.87 6.23
C THR A 105 8.17 -2.80 7.26
N PHE A 106 7.06 -3.47 6.92
CA PHE A 106 6.23 -4.16 7.90
C PHE A 106 6.70 -5.60 8.12
N LYS A 107 7.51 -6.18 7.22
CA LYS A 107 8.08 -7.52 7.39
C LYS A 107 8.84 -7.69 8.70
N ASP A 108 9.45 -6.63 9.22
CA ASP A 108 10.21 -6.64 10.47
C ASP A 108 9.34 -6.40 11.72
N PHE A 109 8.02 -6.22 11.56
CA PHE A 109 7.12 -5.98 12.68
C PHE A 109 6.74 -7.32 13.34
N PRO A 110 6.51 -7.32 14.67
CA PRO A 110 6.11 -8.53 15.37
C PRO A 110 4.72 -9.00 14.90
N ALA A 111 4.58 -10.28 14.56
CA ALA A 111 3.33 -10.84 14.05
C ALA A 111 2.24 -10.94 15.13
N SER A 112 2.63 -11.03 16.41
CA SER A 112 1.70 -11.07 17.53
C SER A 112 2.18 -10.19 18.68
N THR A 113 1.27 -9.85 19.60
CA THR A 113 1.63 -9.14 20.84
C THR A 113 2.44 -10.01 21.79
N ASP A 114 2.26 -11.34 21.71
CA ASP A 114 2.68 -12.30 22.71
C ASP A 114 4.01 -12.97 22.34
N ASP A 115 4.23 -13.22 21.05
CA ASP A 115 5.49 -13.69 20.48
C ASP A 115 6.21 -12.55 19.76
N LYS A 116 7.29 -12.06 20.39
CA LYS A 116 8.13 -10.97 19.89
C LYS A 116 9.23 -11.44 18.92
N SER A 117 9.39 -12.76 18.76
CA SER A 117 10.41 -13.35 17.89
C SER A 117 9.88 -13.63 16.49
N ALA A 118 8.58 -13.91 16.37
CA ALA A 118 7.91 -14.05 15.08
C ALA A 118 7.68 -12.69 14.42
N THR A 119 8.25 -12.49 13.24
CA THR A 119 8.04 -11.31 12.40
C THR A 119 7.01 -11.59 11.30
N LEU A 120 6.61 -10.56 10.55
CA LEU A 120 5.67 -10.69 9.42
C LEU A 120 6.34 -11.12 8.12
N GLU A 121 7.64 -11.42 8.11
CA GLU A 121 8.41 -11.67 6.89
C GLU A 121 7.82 -12.80 6.04
N GLU A 122 7.62 -13.99 6.60
CA GLU A 122 7.06 -15.11 5.82
C GLU A 122 5.60 -14.82 5.41
N THR A 123 4.80 -14.21 6.29
CA THR A 123 3.41 -13.84 5.98
C THR A 123 3.30 -12.89 4.79
N LEU A 124 4.19 -11.88 4.72
CA LEU A 124 4.19 -10.93 3.61
C LEU A 124 4.81 -11.53 2.34
N LYS A 125 5.76 -12.46 2.49
CA LYS A 125 6.30 -13.22 1.36
C LYS A 125 5.22 -14.10 0.72
N GLU A 126 4.49 -14.88 1.52
CA GLU A 126 3.35 -15.69 1.05
C GLU A 126 2.29 -14.82 0.36
N PHE A 127 2.00 -13.63 0.91
CA PHE A 127 1.09 -12.68 0.29
C PHE A 127 1.58 -12.21 -1.09
N VAL A 128 2.85 -11.86 -1.22
CA VAL A 128 3.45 -11.46 -2.50
C VAL A 128 3.47 -12.60 -3.52
N GLU A 129 3.69 -13.83 -3.08
CA GLU A 129 3.64 -15.02 -3.95
C GLU A 129 2.21 -15.34 -4.42
N HIS A 130 1.20 -15.01 -3.61
CA HIS A 130 -0.20 -15.28 -3.93
C HIS A 130 -0.84 -14.19 -4.80
N GLU A 131 -0.55 -12.93 -4.49
CA GLU A 131 -1.06 -11.79 -5.25
C GLU A 131 -0.16 -11.56 -6.45
N ASP A 132 -0.69 -11.63 -7.67
CA ASP A 132 0.04 -11.52 -8.95
C ASP A 132 0.66 -10.14 -9.17
N LEU A 133 1.64 -9.72 -8.36
CA LEU A 133 2.23 -8.38 -8.43
C LEU A 133 2.95 -8.16 -9.76
N ASP A 134 3.51 -9.23 -10.34
CA ASP A 134 4.12 -9.21 -11.66
C ASP A 134 3.12 -8.78 -12.73
N GLY A 135 1.88 -9.29 -12.69
CA GLY A 135 0.81 -8.85 -13.60
C GLY A 135 0.45 -7.37 -13.46
N LEU A 136 0.54 -6.79 -12.25
CA LEU A 136 0.33 -5.35 -12.04
C LEU A 136 1.51 -4.52 -12.59
N ASP A 137 2.74 -4.99 -12.39
CA ASP A 137 3.95 -4.36 -12.90
C ASP A 137 3.99 -4.40 -14.45
N ASP A 138 3.51 -5.49 -15.05
CA ASP A 138 3.33 -5.59 -16.51
C ASP A 138 2.27 -4.61 -17.02
N CYS A 139 1.15 -4.44 -16.32
CA CYS A 139 0.15 -3.42 -16.68
C CYS A 139 0.77 -2.02 -16.69
N LEU A 140 1.53 -1.67 -15.64
CA LEU A 140 2.23 -0.37 -15.55
C LEU A 140 3.22 -0.18 -16.69
N ARG A 141 4.01 -1.21 -17.03
CA ARG A 141 4.95 -1.17 -18.16
C ARG A 141 4.23 -0.96 -19.49
N THR A 142 3.09 -1.61 -19.71
CA THR A 142 2.32 -1.41 -20.96
C THR A 142 1.66 -0.03 -21.05
N ALA A 143 1.27 0.55 -19.91
CA ALA A 143 0.65 1.87 -19.87
C ALA A 143 1.56 2.94 -20.46
N GLU A 144 2.86 2.86 -20.19
CA GLU A 144 3.88 3.80 -20.70
C GLU A 144 3.96 3.83 -22.23
N PHE A 145 3.49 2.77 -22.91
CA PHE A 145 3.44 2.73 -24.38
C PHE A 145 2.11 3.21 -24.96
N ASP A 146 1.00 3.09 -24.22
CA ASP A 146 -0.35 3.38 -24.71
C ASP A 146 -0.91 4.74 -24.26
N CYS A 147 -0.38 5.34 -23.19
CA CYS A 147 -0.79 6.66 -22.74
C CYS A 147 0.29 7.72 -23.01
N TYR A 148 -0.06 8.75 -23.79
CA TYR A 148 0.57 10.07 -23.71
C TYR A 148 0.23 10.71 -22.35
N SER A 149 0.55 10.07 -21.23
CA SER A 149 0.54 10.78 -19.95
C SER A 149 1.73 11.71 -19.99
N ASP A 150 1.47 12.98 -20.33
CA ASP A 150 2.49 14.01 -20.26
C ASP A 150 2.85 14.18 -18.79
N ASP A 151 3.93 13.53 -18.36
CA ASP A 151 4.47 13.60 -17.00
C ASP A 151 4.74 15.06 -16.57
N SER A 152 4.79 16.01 -17.52
CA SER A 152 4.87 17.45 -17.25
C SER A 152 3.60 18.04 -16.62
N GLU A 153 2.45 17.34 -16.69
CA GLU A 153 1.20 17.76 -16.03
C GLU A 153 1.13 17.35 -14.55
N ARG A 154 2.11 16.59 -14.05
CA ARG A 154 2.17 16.23 -12.63
C ARG A 154 2.23 17.48 -11.75
N SER A 155 1.45 17.48 -10.67
CA SER A 155 1.53 18.56 -9.69
C SER A 155 2.94 18.69 -9.10
N VAL A 156 3.35 19.91 -8.79
CA VAL A 156 4.64 20.22 -8.12
C VAL A 156 4.82 19.37 -6.85
N THR A 157 3.75 19.18 -6.10
CA THR A 157 3.76 18.34 -4.89
C THR A 157 4.12 16.89 -5.21
N LEU A 158 3.51 16.29 -6.24
CA LEU A 158 3.79 14.91 -6.62
C LEU A 158 5.23 14.76 -7.13
N GLN A 159 5.73 15.68 -7.95
CA GLN A 159 7.13 15.67 -8.39
C GLN A 159 8.12 15.75 -7.21
N ALA A 160 7.81 16.60 -6.22
CA ALA A 160 8.61 16.70 -5.00
C ALA A 160 8.57 15.43 -4.12
N GLU A 161 7.52 14.62 -4.24
CA GLU A 161 7.43 13.31 -3.57
C GLU A 161 8.18 12.23 -4.34
N ILE A 162 8.03 12.18 -5.67
CA ILE A 162 8.73 11.25 -6.56
C ILE A 162 10.24 11.37 -6.39
N SER A 163 10.77 12.59 -6.30
CA SER A 163 12.22 12.82 -6.08
C SER A 163 12.78 12.26 -4.77
N LYS A 164 11.92 11.84 -3.83
CA LYS A 164 12.30 11.18 -2.57
C LYS A 164 12.21 9.67 -2.62
N LEU A 165 11.64 9.10 -3.68
CA LEU A 165 11.44 7.66 -3.79
C LEU A 165 12.78 6.95 -4.06
N PRO A 166 12.99 5.76 -3.49
CA PRO A 166 14.13 4.93 -3.85
C PRO A 166 13.96 4.38 -5.27
N SER A 167 15.08 4.03 -5.91
CA SER A 167 15.09 3.51 -7.29
C SER A 167 14.34 2.18 -7.46
N THR A 168 14.01 1.49 -6.37
CA THR A 168 13.14 0.30 -6.40
C THR A 168 11.70 0.63 -6.80
N HIS A 169 11.30 1.91 -6.78
CA HIS A 169 10.01 2.42 -7.26
C HIS A 169 10.12 2.88 -8.71
N TRP A 170 10.69 2.02 -9.56
CA TRP A 170 11.08 2.33 -10.94
C TRP A 170 9.93 2.84 -11.81
N TRP A 171 8.68 2.51 -11.47
CA TRP A 171 7.47 2.93 -12.18
C TRP A 171 7.30 4.46 -12.33
N PHE A 172 8.09 5.28 -11.63
CA PHE A 172 8.08 6.74 -11.74
C PHE A 172 9.28 7.33 -12.50
N PHE A 173 10.24 6.50 -12.89
CA PHE A 173 11.55 6.91 -13.39
C PHE A 173 11.87 6.36 -14.79
N GLU A 174 11.01 5.51 -15.35
CA GLU A 174 11.12 4.96 -16.70
C GLU A 174 10.52 5.90 -17.76
#